data_AF-A0A962DTW4-F1
#
_entry.id   AF-A0A962DTW4-F1
#
_cell.length_a   1.000
_cell.length_b   1.000
_cell.length_c   1.000
_cell.angle_alpha   90.00
_cell.angle_beta   90.00
_cell.angle_gamma   90.00
#
_symmetry.space_group_name_H-M   'P 1'
#
loop_
_entity.id
_entity.type
_entity.pdbx_description
1 polymer ?
#
loop_
_entity_poly.entity_id
_entity_poly.type
_entity_poly.pdbx_seq_one_letter_code
_entity_poly.pdbx_strand_id
1 'polypeptide(L)'
;MVHRLQDGPARLLFVDRESSAGRLLSLECTDGIRIFSPDERSAVLNVWPSPTCLEIAPVIAALGHRLETCALAFPDHDRVQRVLRSLLTRNDWDGSLASLAAEAALSPDRFRHRVRDLIGMPLRPYLRWLRLRQAVELAAGGTSLTQAAQDAGFSDSAHLTRTMRRHFGVAPSDVVSALRKRH
;
A
#
# COMPACT_ATOMS: atom_id res chain seq x y z
N MET A 1 12.70 -9.54 -19.63
CA MET A 1 13.45 -8.28 -19.43
C MET A 1 13.39 -7.93 -17.96
N VAL A 2 14.51 -7.88 -17.24
CA VAL A 2 14.52 -7.58 -15.80
C VAL A 2 14.60 -6.07 -15.65
N HIS A 3 13.48 -5.42 -15.33
CA HIS A 3 13.46 -4.00 -15.02
C HIS A 3 14.15 -3.77 -13.67
N ARG A 4 15.24 -3.00 -13.67
CA ARG A 4 16.02 -2.68 -12.46
C ARG A 4 15.79 -1.20 -12.12
N LEU A 5 15.32 -0.94 -10.90
CA LEU A 5 15.27 0.41 -10.35
C LEU A 5 16.71 0.95 -10.26
N GLN A 6 16.95 2.14 -10.79
CA GLN A 6 18.22 2.84 -10.63
C GLN A 6 18.26 3.57 -9.28
N ASP A 7 19.46 3.79 -8.75
CA ASP A 7 19.65 4.53 -7.49
C ASP A 7 19.10 5.96 -7.60
N GLY A 8 18.26 6.35 -6.64
CA GLY A 8 17.65 7.68 -6.57
C GLY A 8 16.42 7.72 -5.65
N PRO A 9 15.90 8.92 -5.32
CA PRO A 9 14.71 9.05 -4.50
C PRO A 9 13.48 8.49 -5.23
N ALA A 10 12.86 7.45 -4.65
CA ALA A 10 11.63 6.85 -5.15
C ALA A 10 10.43 7.29 -4.30
N ARG A 11 9.29 7.55 -4.96
CA ARG A 11 7.99 7.76 -4.31
C ARG A 11 7.12 6.54 -4.57
N LEU A 12 6.59 5.94 -3.50
CA LEU A 12 5.71 4.77 -3.60
C LEU A 12 4.28 5.20 -3.28
N LEU A 13 3.38 4.99 -4.23
CA LEU A 13 1.95 5.22 -4.05
C LEU A 13 1.23 3.88 -4.13
N PHE A 14 0.57 3.50 -3.03
CA PHE A 14 -0.37 2.38 -3.05
C PHE A 14 -1.76 2.90 -3.41
N VAL A 15 -2.30 2.41 -4.52
CA VAL A 15 -3.66 2.67 -4.95
C VAL A 15 -4.42 1.36 -4.84
N ASP A 16 -5.52 1.34 -4.07
CA ASP A 16 -6.42 0.20 -4.06
C ASP A 16 -6.91 -0.05 -5.48
N ARG A 17 -6.70 -1.27 -6.01
CA ARG A 17 -7.09 -1.67 -7.37
C ARG A 17 -8.57 -1.43 -7.64
N GLU A 18 -9.40 -1.56 -6.61
CA GLU A 18 -10.85 -1.38 -6.70
C GLU A 18 -11.26 0.08 -6.46
N SER A 19 -10.34 0.98 -6.12
CA SER A 19 -10.64 2.41 -6.23
C SER A 19 -10.79 2.82 -7.70
N SER A 20 -11.50 3.92 -7.95
CA SER A 20 -11.62 4.51 -9.29
C SER A 20 -10.26 4.83 -9.91
N ALA A 21 -9.32 5.29 -9.09
CA ALA A 21 -7.92 5.47 -9.47
C ALA A 21 -7.22 4.15 -9.81
N GLY A 22 -7.39 3.11 -9.00
CA GLY A 22 -6.72 1.83 -9.19
C GLY A 22 -7.17 1.10 -10.44
N ARG A 23 -8.47 1.14 -10.77
CA ARG A 23 -8.98 0.57 -12.03
C ARG A 23 -8.42 1.29 -13.25
N LEU A 24 -8.45 2.62 -13.26
CA LEU A 24 -7.91 3.43 -14.35
C LEU A 24 -6.42 3.11 -14.57
N LEU A 25 -5.62 3.16 -13.51
CA LEU A 25 -4.19 2.84 -13.59
C LEU A 25 -3.93 1.39 -14.03
N SER A 26 -4.79 0.44 -13.64
CA SER A 26 -4.63 -0.97 -14.01
C SER A 26 -4.83 -1.22 -15.50
N LEU A 27 -5.65 -0.43 -16.20
CA LEU A 27 -5.89 -0.57 -17.65
C LEU A 27 -4.66 -0.21 -18.49
N GLU A 28 -3.75 0.58 -17.93
CA GLU A 28 -2.57 1.08 -18.63
C GLU A 28 -1.29 0.31 -18.33
N CYS A 29 -1.41 -0.72 -17.48
CA CYS A 29 -0.31 -1.62 -17.17
C CYS A 29 -0.29 -2.78 -18.16
N THR A 30 0.83 -2.96 -18.87
CA THR A 30 1.09 -4.17 -19.66
C THR A 30 1.85 -5.17 -18.79
N ASP A 31 1.35 -6.39 -18.63
CA ASP A 31 1.90 -7.40 -17.72
C ASP A 31 2.08 -6.90 -16.27
N GLY A 32 1.20 -5.98 -15.84
CA GLY A 32 1.22 -5.41 -14.49
C GLY A 32 2.26 -4.30 -14.26
N ILE A 33 2.97 -3.86 -15.30
CA ILE A 33 3.94 -2.76 -15.21
C ILE A 33 3.63 -1.71 -16.28
N ARG A 34 3.62 -0.43 -15.89
CA ARG A 34 3.66 0.71 -16.79
C ARG A 34 4.92 1.52 -16.52
N ILE A 35 5.60 1.92 -17.59
CA ILE A 35 6.73 2.86 -17.51
C ILE A 35 6.20 4.24 -17.93
N PHE A 36 6.36 5.22 -17.06
CA PHE A 36 6.01 6.61 -17.35
C PHE A 36 7.17 7.32 -18.09
N SER A 37 6.81 8.20 -19.03
CA SER A 37 7.71 9.12 -19.71
C SER A 37 8.33 10.14 -18.73
N PRO A 38 9.46 10.78 -19.10
CA PRO A 38 10.06 11.86 -18.30
C PRO A 38 9.10 13.02 -18.02
N ASP A 39 8.19 13.33 -18.94
CA ASP A 39 7.22 14.42 -18.80
C ASP A 39 6.11 14.06 -17.81
N GLU A 40 5.54 12.86 -17.92
CA GLU A 40 4.57 12.33 -16.93
C GLU A 40 5.20 12.26 -15.54
N ARG A 41 6.45 11.79 -15.45
CA ARG A 41 7.20 11.80 -14.19
C ARG A 41 7.29 13.22 -13.64
N SER A 42 7.69 14.20 -14.45
CA SER A 42 7.84 15.59 -14.01
C SER A 42 6.50 16.19 -13.56
N ALA A 43 5.42 15.94 -14.31
CA ALA A 43 4.07 16.38 -13.97
C ALA A 43 3.59 15.81 -12.64
N VAL A 44 3.75 14.49 -12.42
CA VAL A 44 3.43 13.84 -11.14
C VAL A 44 4.28 14.41 -10.01
N LEU A 45 5.58 14.60 -10.23
CA LEU A 45 6.46 15.12 -9.19
C LEU A 45 6.12 16.56 -8.78
N ASN A 46 5.58 17.37 -9.71
CA ASN A 46 5.13 18.75 -9.46
C ASN A 46 3.86 18.81 -8.58
N VAL A 47 2.88 17.94 -8.84
CA VAL A 47 1.63 17.90 -8.05
C VAL A 47 1.76 17.09 -6.77
N TRP A 48 2.78 16.24 -6.68
CA TRP A 48 3.09 15.42 -5.51
C TRP A 48 4.47 15.76 -4.94
N PRO A 49 4.80 17.03 -4.63
CA PRO A 49 6.17 17.47 -4.31
C PRO A 49 6.75 16.78 -3.07
N SER A 50 5.90 16.23 -2.20
CA SER A 50 6.31 15.46 -1.03
C SER A 50 5.56 14.13 -0.93
N PRO A 51 6.24 12.99 -0.64
CA PRO A 51 5.61 11.67 -0.51
C PRO A 51 4.62 11.52 0.65
N THR A 52 4.37 12.60 1.41
CA THR A 52 3.56 12.57 2.65
C THR A 52 2.28 13.38 2.63
N CYS A 53 2.05 14.16 1.59
CA CYS A 53 0.76 14.80 1.37
C CYS A 53 0.28 14.33 0.00
N LEU A 54 -0.77 13.53 -0.02
CA LEU A 54 -1.29 13.00 -1.26
C LEU A 54 -2.81 13.07 -1.30
N GLU A 55 -3.30 13.97 -2.13
CA GLU A 55 -4.57 13.75 -2.81
C GLU A 55 -4.28 12.99 -4.10
N ILE A 56 -4.95 11.86 -4.29
CA ILE A 56 -4.72 11.02 -5.46
C ILE A 56 -5.24 11.67 -6.75
N ALA A 57 -6.26 12.52 -6.66
CA ALA A 57 -6.89 13.17 -7.82
C ALA A 57 -5.90 14.03 -8.64
N PRO A 58 -5.09 14.92 -8.04
CA PRO A 58 -4.03 15.63 -8.75
C PRO A 58 -3.01 14.72 -9.45
N VAL A 59 -2.62 13.60 -8.83
CA VAL A 59 -1.66 12.66 -9.44
C VAL A 59 -2.28 11.95 -10.65
N ILE A 60 -3.53 11.52 -10.54
CA ILE A 60 -4.24 10.90 -11.65
C ILE A 60 -4.44 11.92 -12.79
N ALA A 61 -4.77 13.18 -12.47
CA ALA A 61 -4.83 14.27 -13.44
C ALA A 61 -3.50 14.54 -14.14
N ALA A 62 -2.38 14.53 -13.41
CA ALA A 62 -1.05 14.69 -13.98
C ALA A 62 -0.64 13.54 -14.91
N LEU A 63 -1.24 12.36 -14.76
CA LEU A 63 -1.09 11.22 -15.67
C LEU A 63 -2.05 11.28 -16.88
N GLY A 64 -2.75 12.40 -17.07
CA GLY A 64 -3.68 12.60 -18.18
C GLY A 64 -5.09 12.02 -17.94
N HIS A 65 -5.37 11.57 -16.73
CA HIS A 65 -6.65 10.92 -16.40
C HIS A 65 -7.53 11.84 -15.57
N ARG A 66 -8.83 11.84 -15.84
CA ARG A 66 -9.79 12.42 -14.93
C ARG A 66 -10.31 11.31 -14.04
N LEU A 67 -10.07 11.42 -12.74
CA LEU A 67 -11.00 10.82 -11.80
C LEU A 67 -12.31 11.56 -11.98
N GLU A 68 -13.17 11.06 -12.87
CA GLU A 68 -14.58 11.21 -12.60
C GLU A 68 -14.78 10.69 -11.18
N THR A 69 -15.57 11.41 -10.39
CA THR A 69 -16.09 10.87 -9.13
C THR A 69 -16.99 9.70 -9.53
N CYS A 70 -16.40 8.59 -9.98
CA CYS A 70 -17.02 7.31 -9.95
C CYS A 70 -17.19 7.05 -8.47
N ALA A 71 -18.32 7.52 -7.97
CA ALA A 71 -19.04 6.88 -6.90
C ALA A 71 -19.34 5.46 -7.38
N LEU A 72 -18.30 4.63 -7.49
CA LEU A 72 -18.49 3.22 -7.22
C LEU A 72 -18.71 3.18 -5.72
N ALA A 73 -19.97 3.39 -5.37
CA ALA A 73 -20.55 2.73 -4.23
C ALA A 73 -20.24 1.24 -4.43
N PHE A 74 -19.08 0.81 -3.94
CA PHE A 74 -19.04 -0.49 -3.31
C PHE A 74 -20.23 -0.46 -2.37
N PRO A 75 -21.23 -1.32 -2.55
CA PRO A 75 -22.31 -1.34 -1.58
C PRO A 75 -21.61 -1.45 -0.23
N ASP A 76 -21.86 -0.50 0.69
CA ASP A 76 -21.28 -0.43 2.05
C ASP A 76 -21.42 -1.75 2.86
N HIS A 77 -22.08 -2.72 2.25
CA HIS A 77 -22.44 -4.05 2.68
C HIS A 77 -21.36 -5.12 2.39
N ASP A 78 -20.34 -4.90 1.52
CA ASP A 78 -19.30 -5.91 1.32
C ASP A 78 -18.50 -6.12 2.62
N ARG A 79 -18.70 -7.28 3.23
CA ARG A 79 -18.15 -7.64 4.54
C ARG A 79 -16.63 -7.76 4.48
N VAL A 80 -16.08 -8.22 3.36
CA VAL A 80 -14.63 -8.38 3.18
C VAL A 80 -13.97 -7.02 3.10
N GLN A 81 -14.55 -6.10 2.33
CA GLN A 81 -14.02 -4.74 2.24
C GLN A 81 -14.05 -4.01 3.59
N ARG A 82 -15.12 -4.17 4.39
CA ARG A 82 -15.19 -3.61 5.74
C ARG A 82 -14.08 -4.14 6.65
N VAL A 83 -13.82 -5.44 6.61
CA VAL A 83 -12.69 -6.04 7.35
C VAL A 83 -11.36 -5.45 6.87
N LEU A 84 -11.10 -5.41 5.56
CA LEU A 84 -9.85 -4.86 5.03
C LEU A 84 -9.64 -3.38 5.40
N ARG A 85 -10.72 -2.59 5.39
CA ARG A 85 -10.68 -1.18 5.79
C ARG A 85 -10.38 -1.02 7.29
N SER A 86 -10.95 -1.87 8.14
CA SER A 86 -10.67 -1.80 9.58
C SER A 86 -9.21 -2.10 9.90
N LEU A 87 -8.56 -2.97 9.14
CA LEU A 87 -7.12 -3.25 9.28
C LEU A 87 -6.21 -2.05 8.99
N LEU A 88 -6.71 -0.99 8.34
CA LEU A 88 -5.95 0.25 8.13
C LEU A 88 -5.96 1.17 9.35
N THR A 89 -6.92 1.01 10.25
CA THR A 89 -7.12 1.89 11.41
C THR A 89 -6.88 1.19 12.75
N ARG A 90 -6.70 -0.14 12.75
CA ARG A 90 -6.42 -0.95 13.94
C ARG A 90 -5.15 -1.76 13.77
N ASN A 91 -4.49 -2.03 14.89
CA ASN A 91 -3.19 -2.71 14.94
C ASN A 91 -3.24 -4.06 15.68
N ASP A 92 -4.41 -4.46 16.18
CA ASP A 92 -4.65 -5.60 17.06
C ASP A 92 -5.09 -6.88 16.32
N TRP A 93 -4.57 -7.09 15.10
CA TRP A 93 -4.96 -8.23 14.27
C TRP A 93 -3.84 -9.26 14.15
N ASP A 94 -4.19 -10.55 14.35
CA ASP A 94 -3.24 -11.68 14.36
C ASP A 94 -2.75 -12.10 12.94
N GLY A 95 -3.46 -11.64 11.91
CA GLY A 95 -3.21 -11.97 10.51
C GLY A 95 -3.66 -13.37 10.11
N SER A 96 -4.48 -14.00 10.94
CA SER A 96 -5.08 -15.29 10.67
C SER A 96 -6.17 -15.14 9.61
N LEU A 97 -6.05 -15.91 8.53
CA LEU A 97 -7.09 -15.99 7.50
C LEU A 97 -8.43 -16.44 8.12
N ALA A 98 -8.39 -17.34 9.10
CA ALA A 98 -9.61 -17.82 9.75
C ALA A 98 -10.29 -16.73 10.59
N SER A 99 -9.49 -15.95 11.33
CA SER A 99 -9.99 -14.82 12.13
C SER A 99 -10.64 -13.76 11.24
N LEU A 100 -9.91 -13.31 10.21
CA LEU A 100 -10.41 -12.30 9.27
C LEU A 100 -11.64 -12.77 8.47
N ALA A 101 -11.69 -14.06 8.12
CA ALA A 101 -12.85 -14.64 7.45
C ALA A 101 -14.08 -14.72 8.38
N ALA A 102 -13.87 -15.05 9.65
CA ALA A 102 -14.92 -15.05 10.66
C ALA A 102 -15.49 -13.65 10.88
N GLU A 103 -14.66 -12.61 10.92
CA GLU A 103 -15.11 -11.21 11.00
C GLU A 103 -16.01 -10.80 9.81
N ALA A 104 -15.73 -11.34 8.63
CA ALA A 104 -16.57 -11.15 7.44
C ALA A 104 -17.78 -12.09 7.37
N ALA A 105 -17.95 -12.99 8.35
CA ALA A 105 -18.93 -14.08 8.34
C ALA A 105 -18.86 -14.94 7.07
N LEU A 106 -17.64 -15.31 6.68
CA LEU A 106 -17.34 -16.17 5.53
C LEU A 106 -16.44 -17.34 5.93
N SER A 107 -16.49 -18.41 5.14
CA SER A 107 -15.46 -19.45 5.19
C SER A 107 -14.09 -18.88 4.76
N PRO A 108 -12.96 -19.40 5.26
CA PRO A 108 -11.61 -18.99 4.85
C PRO A 108 -11.38 -18.97 3.34
N ASP A 109 -11.92 -19.95 2.60
CA ASP A 109 -11.72 -20.04 1.16
C ASP A 109 -12.47 -18.95 0.38
N ARG A 110 -13.76 -18.73 0.70
CA ARG A 110 -14.55 -17.61 0.14
C ARG A 110 -13.93 -16.26 0.46
N PHE A 111 -13.45 -16.05 1.69
CA PHE A 111 -12.77 -14.82 2.07
C PHE A 111 -11.50 -14.61 1.23
N ARG A 112 -10.66 -15.64 1.11
CA ARG A 112 -9.43 -15.58 0.30
C ARG A 112 -9.71 -15.25 -1.17
N HIS A 113 -10.71 -15.90 -1.76
CA HIS A 113 -11.13 -15.63 -3.13
C HIS A 113 -11.60 -14.19 -3.27
N ARG A 114 -12.51 -13.75 -2.39
CA ARG A 114 -13.04 -12.39 -2.43
C ARG A 114 -11.96 -11.32 -2.22
N VAL A 115 -10.99 -11.54 -1.33
CA VAL A 115 -9.82 -10.66 -1.17
C VAL A 115 -9.00 -10.58 -2.44
N ARG A 116 -8.73 -11.70 -3.10
CA ARG A 116 -7.99 -11.69 -4.38
C ARG A 116 -8.74 -10.91 -5.44
N ASP A 117 -10.05 -11.07 -5.52
CA ASP A 117 -10.88 -10.35 -6.47
C ASP A 117 -10.94 -8.85 -6.14
N LEU A 118 -10.97 -8.49 -4.85
CA LEU A 118 -11.05 -7.10 -4.37
C LEU A 118 -9.71 -6.36 -4.30
N ILE A 119 -8.57 -7.03 -4.22
CA ILE A 119 -7.26 -6.33 -4.11
C ILE A 119 -6.38 -6.65 -5.33
N GLY A 120 -6.75 -7.67 -6.12
CA GLY A 120 -5.93 -8.18 -7.21
C GLY A 120 -4.68 -8.94 -6.73
N MET A 121 -4.53 -9.16 -5.42
CA MET A 121 -3.37 -9.83 -4.83
C MET A 121 -3.77 -10.79 -3.70
N PRO A 122 -2.95 -11.81 -3.40
CA PRO A 122 -3.23 -12.69 -2.27
C PRO A 122 -3.22 -11.93 -0.92
N LEU A 123 -4.02 -12.39 0.04
CA LEU A 123 -4.14 -11.78 1.37
C LEU A 123 -2.81 -11.66 2.12
N ARG A 124 -1.97 -12.70 2.07
CA ARG A 124 -0.72 -12.73 2.88
C ARG A 124 0.26 -11.60 2.52
N PRO A 125 0.60 -11.36 1.24
CA PRO A 125 1.38 -10.18 0.85
C PRO A 125 0.72 -8.85 1.24
N TYR A 126 -0.62 -8.76 1.18
CA TYR A 126 -1.35 -7.55 1.60
C TYR A 126 -1.19 -7.28 3.11
N LEU A 127 -1.41 -8.30 3.96
CA LEU A 127 -1.19 -8.17 5.41
C LEU A 127 0.26 -7.82 5.74
N ARG A 128 1.22 -8.38 5.00
CA ARG A 128 2.64 -8.03 5.17
C ARG A 128 2.91 -6.56 4.86
N TRP A 129 2.27 -6.01 3.82
CA TRP A 129 2.35 -4.58 3.52
C TRP A 129 1.77 -3.72 4.65
N LEU A 130 0.61 -4.10 5.21
CA LEU A 130 0.02 -3.39 6.35
C LEU A 130 0.99 -3.33 7.55
N ARG A 131 1.67 -4.44 7.85
CA ARG A 131 2.69 -4.48 8.91
C ARG A 131 3.89 -3.58 8.61
N LEU A 132 4.38 -3.60 7.36
CA LEU A 132 5.47 -2.72 6.95
C LEU A 132 5.09 -1.24 7.10
N ARG A 133 3.88 -0.87 6.68
CA ARG A 133 3.33 0.47 6.84
C ARG A 133 3.28 0.87 8.31
N GLN A 134 2.70 0.04 9.17
CA GLN A 134 2.58 0.29 10.60
C GLN A 134 3.96 0.49 11.26
N ALA A 135 4.93 -0.37 10.97
CA ALA A 135 6.29 -0.25 11.51
C ALA A 135 6.95 1.08 11.12
N VAL A 136 6.76 1.50 9.85
CA VAL A 136 7.29 2.77 9.35
C VAL A 136 6.59 3.96 9.99
N GLU A 137 5.27 3.93 10.15
CA GLU A 137 4.49 4.99 10.80
C GLU A 137 4.89 5.16 12.27
N LEU A 138 4.99 4.07 13.03
CA LEU A 138 5.43 4.07 14.43
C LEU A 138 6.85 4.64 14.56
N ALA A 139 7.77 4.17 13.70
CA ALA A 139 9.14 4.65 13.72
C ALA A 139 9.24 6.12 13.30
N ALA A 140 8.47 6.56 12.30
CA ALA A 140 8.39 7.98 11.93
C ALA A 140 7.90 8.84 13.10
N GLY A 141 6.94 8.34 13.89
CA GLY A 141 6.42 8.98 15.11
C GLY A 141 7.36 8.98 16.32
N GLY A 142 8.60 8.51 16.18
CA GLY A 142 9.62 8.57 17.23
C GLY A 142 9.96 7.22 17.88
N THR A 143 9.18 6.17 17.61
CA THR A 143 9.46 4.81 18.12
C THR A 143 10.78 4.28 17.55
N SER A 144 11.51 3.49 18.34
CA SER A 144 12.72 2.83 17.83
C SER A 144 12.35 1.80 16.77
N LEU A 145 13.22 1.56 15.77
CA LEU A 145 12.94 0.56 14.72
C LEU A 145 12.72 -0.85 15.29
N THR A 146 13.39 -1.19 16.39
CA THR A 146 13.22 -2.48 17.07
C THR A 146 11.84 -2.61 17.68
N GLN A 147 11.40 -1.61 18.45
CA GLN A 147 10.08 -1.62 19.06
C GLN A 147 8.98 -1.56 18.00
N ALA A 148 9.14 -0.69 16.99
CA ALA A 148 8.18 -0.57 15.89
C ALA A 148 8.04 -1.86 15.07
N ALA A 149 9.14 -2.63 14.91
CA ALA A 149 9.08 -3.93 14.28
C ALA A 149 8.24 -4.91 15.10
N GLN A 150 8.45 -4.98 16.42
CA GLN A 150 7.73 -5.86 17.33
C GLN A 150 6.24 -5.51 17.38
N ASP A 151 5.92 -4.21 17.54
CA ASP A 151 4.54 -3.71 17.59
C ASP A 151 3.78 -3.96 16.28
N ALA A 152 4.49 -3.99 15.16
CA ALA A 152 3.93 -4.33 13.85
C ALA A 152 3.92 -5.85 13.55
N GLY A 153 4.32 -6.69 14.51
CA GLY A 153 4.27 -8.15 14.39
C GLY A 153 5.43 -8.77 13.60
N PHE A 154 6.58 -8.09 13.52
CA PHE A 154 7.85 -8.69 13.10
C PHE A 154 8.60 -9.27 14.30
N SER A 155 9.40 -10.31 14.05
CA SER A 155 10.25 -10.93 15.08
C SER A 155 11.32 -9.96 15.62
N ASP A 156 11.87 -9.13 14.74
CA ASP A 156 12.96 -8.20 15.02
C ASP A 156 13.11 -7.19 13.87
N SER A 157 13.93 -6.15 14.10
CA SER A 157 14.22 -5.10 13.12
C SER A 157 14.96 -5.60 11.88
N ALA A 158 15.71 -6.70 11.97
CA ALA A 158 16.40 -7.29 10.83
C ALA A 158 15.41 -8.03 9.91
N HIS A 159 14.41 -8.72 10.47
CA HIS A 159 13.30 -9.32 9.74
C HIS A 159 12.45 -8.24 9.06
N LEU A 160 12.12 -7.15 9.76
CA LEU A 160 11.48 -5.98 9.16
C LEU A 160 12.29 -5.47 7.96
N THR A 161 13.60 -5.28 8.12
CA THR A 161 14.49 -4.76 7.07
C THR A 161 14.59 -5.70 5.86
N ARG A 162 14.77 -7.00 6.08
CA ARG A 162 14.78 -8.00 4.99
C ARG A 162 13.45 -8.00 4.23
N THR A 163 12.34 -7.88 4.96
CA THR A 163 11.01 -7.85 4.37
C THR A 163 10.82 -6.59 3.53
N MET A 164 11.15 -5.41 4.06
CA MET A 164 11.05 -4.14 3.36
C MET A 164 11.88 -4.14 2.07
N ARG A 165 13.14 -4.60 2.14
CA ARG A 165 14.02 -4.70 0.96
C ARG A 165 13.50 -5.67 -0.08
N ARG A 166 12.97 -6.82 0.34
CA ARG A 166 12.42 -7.81 -0.59
C ARG A 166 11.18 -7.30 -1.32
N HIS A 167 10.36 -6.47 -0.67
CA HIS A 167 9.09 -5.99 -1.24
C HIS A 167 9.23 -4.65 -1.96
N PHE A 168 10.12 -3.76 -1.51
CA PHE A 168 10.23 -2.39 -2.02
C PHE A 168 11.64 -1.94 -2.40
N GLY A 169 12.66 -2.78 -2.21
CA GLY A 169 14.05 -2.45 -2.52
C GLY A 169 14.73 -1.48 -1.55
N VAL A 170 14.01 -0.95 -0.55
CA VAL A 170 14.51 0.06 0.40
C VAL A 170 14.52 -0.44 1.83
N ALA A 171 15.36 0.14 2.70
CA ALA A 171 15.33 -0.17 4.13
C ALA A 171 14.29 0.70 4.87
N PRO A 172 13.71 0.22 5.99
CA PRO A 172 12.77 1.00 6.79
C PRO A 172 13.37 2.32 7.29
N SER A 173 14.66 2.32 7.63
CA SER A 173 15.40 3.52 8.07
C SER A 173 15.39 4.64 7.05
N ASP A 174 15.52 4.30 5.77
CA ASP A 174 15.58 5.26 4.68
C ASP A 174 14.23 5.97 4.54
N VAL A 175 13.16 5.19 4.62
CA VAL A 175 11.77 5.70 4.59
C VAL A 175 11.48 6.54 5.82
N VAL A 176 11.82 6.07 7.03
CA VAL A 176 11.61 6.82 8.29
C VAL A 176 12.36 8.15 8.28
N SER A 177 13.61 8.17 7.80
CA SER A 177 14.39 9.40 7.66
C SER A 177 13.71 10.40 6.73
N ALA A 178 13.19 9.94 5.59
CA ALA A 178 12.43 10.79 4.67
C ALA A 178 11.13 11.32 5.31
N LEU A 179 10.44 10.52 6.14
CA LEU A 179 9.23 10.93 6.84
C LEU A 179 9.49 11.89 8.01
N ARG A 180 10.65 11.84 8.66
CA ARG A 180 10.98 12.72 9.80
C ARG A 180 11.49 14.10 9.40
N LYS A 181 12.07 14.25 8.20
CA LYS A 181 12.47 15.55 7.62
C LYS A 181 11.27 16.49 7.29
N ARG A 182 10.11 16.22 7.87
CA ARG A 182 8.82 16.92 7.69
C ARG A 182 8.55 17.97 8.77
N HIS A 183 9.51 18.24 9.64
CA HIS A 183 9.48 19.29 10.66
C HIS A 183 10.74 20.14 10.53
#